data_AF-K2QCC9-F1
#
_entry.id   AF-K2QCC9-F1
#
_cell.length_a   1.000
_cell.length_b   1.000
_cell.length_c   1.000
_cell.angle_alpha   90.00
_cell.angle_beta   90.00
_cell.angle_gamma   90.00
#
_symmetry.space_group_name_H-M   'P 1'
#
loop_
_entity.id
_entity.type
_entity.pdbx_description
1 polymer ?
#
loop_
_entity_poly.entity_id
_entity_poly.type
_entity_poly.pdbx_seq_one_letter_code
_entity_poly.pdbx_strand_id
1 'polypeptide(L)'
;MLMEINLFGLSNIVPTLYALVKVSALITSIANIILLIGMLYVYVERYRKVKSKFTTTLVSFSLLFLVQNILFSFYFIFNLPETIINALLPLIFLGLEFTALALLLMITRD
;
A
#
# COMPACT_ATOMS: atom_id res chain seq x y z
N MET A 1 -14.29 -21.77 -38.92
CA MET A 1 -14.97 -21.73 -37.61
C MET A 1 -14.30 -20.62 -36.80
N LEU A 2 -14.69 -19.37 -37.06
CA LEU A 2 -14.17 -18.23 -36.31
C LEU A 2 -14.81 -18.30 -34.93
N MET A 3 -13.96 -18.43 -33.92
CA MET A 3 -14.33 -18.43 -32.52
C MET A 3 -15.09 -17.12 -32.26
N GLU A 4 -16.41 -17.19 -32.12
CA GLU A 4 -17.20 -16.09 -31.58
C GLU A 4 -16.67 -15.85 -30.17
N ILE A 5 -15.79 -14.85 -30.06
CA ILE A 5 -15.34 -14.34 -28.77
C ILE A 5 -16.62 -13.87 -28.08
N ASN A 6 -17.09 -14.67 -27.13
CA ASN A 6 -18.28 -14.41 -26.33
C ASN A 6 -18.21 -12.99 -25.78
N LEU A 7 -18.88 -12.05 -26.44
CA LEU A 7 -18.97 -10.64 -26.06
C LEU A 7 -19.56 -10.50 -24.64
N PHE A 8 -20.37 -11.48 -24.25
CA PHE A 8 -20.94 -11.67 -22.92
C PHE A 8 -19.91 -12.00 -21.84
N GLY A 9 -18.84 -12.74 -22.20
CA GLY A 9 -17.71 -13.02 -21.31
C GLY A 9 -16.88 -11.76 -21.05
N LEU A 10 -16.62 -10.96 -22.09
CA LEU A 10 -15.91 -9.68 -21.97
C LEU A 10 -16.68 -8.66 -21.11
N SER A 11 -18.01 -8.64 -21.23
CA SER A 11 -18.91 -7.77 -20.46
C SER A 11 -18.77 -7.96 -18.95
N ASN A 12 -18.51 -9.18 -18.48
CA ASN A 12 -18.36 -9.45 -17.05
C ASN A 12 -16.92 -9.29 -16.55
N ILE A 13 -15.92 -9.38 -17.43
CA ILE A 13 -14.50 -9.27 -17.06
C ILE A 13 -14.15 -7.83 -16.63
N VAL A 14 -14.60 -6.82 -17.39
CA VAL A 14 -14.30 -5.41 -17.11
C VAL A 14 -14.80 -4.95 -15.72
N PRO A 15 -16.07 -5.16 -15.33
CA PRO A 15 -16.54 -4.78 -14.00
C PRO A 15 -15.89 -5.61 -12.88
N THR A 16 -15.56 -6.89 -13.13
CA THR A 16 -14.89 -7.75 -12.14
C THR A 16 -13.45 -7.30 -11.88
N LEU A 17 -12.69 -6.97 -12.94
CA LEU A 17 -11.35 -6.41 -12.82
C LEU A 17 -11.35 -5.06 -12.11
N TYR A 18 -12.33 -4.21 -12.40
CA TYR A 18 -12.49 -2.93 -11.70
C TYR A 18 -12.75 -3.11 -10.19
N ALA A 19 -13.62 -4.05 -9.82
CA ALA A 19 -13.85 -4.39 -8.42
C ALA A 19 -12.59 -4.92 -7.74
N LEU A 20 -11.82 -5.79 -8.41
CA LEU A 20 -10.55 -6.31 -7.92
C LEU A 20 -9.50 -5.21 -7.68
N VAL A 21 -9.34 -4.29 -8.63
CA VAL A 21 -8.38 -3.16 -8.53
C VAL A 21 -8.76 -2.21 -7.39
N LYS A 22 -10.07 -1.99 -7.18
CA LYS A 22 -10.53 -1.18 -6.04
C LYS A 22 -10.19 -1.82 -4.70
N VAL A 23 -10.49 -3.11 -4.57
CA VAL A 23 -10.28 -3.85 -3.33
C VAL A 23 -8.79 -4.01 -3.05
N SER A 24 -7.95 -4.21 -4.07
CA SER A 24 -6.51 -4.35 -3.90
C SER A 24 -5.85 -3.09 -3.34
N ALA A 25 -6.25 -1.89 -3.79
CA ALA A 25 -5.69 -0.62 -3.28
C ALA A 25 -5.92 -0.45 -1.77
N LEU A 26 -7.13 -0.78 -1.31
CA LEU A 26 -7.47 -0.75 0.11
C LEU A 26 -6.69 -1.81 0.90
N ILE A 27 -6.59 -3.03 0.39
CA ILE A 27 -5.80 -4.11 1.02
C ILE A 27 -4.32 -3.71 1.12
N THR A 28 -3.73 -3.15 0.07
CA THR A 28 -2.33 -2.72 0.06
C THR A 28 -2.10 -1.61 1.08
N SER A 29 -3.01 -0.64 1.20
CA SER A 29 -2.91 0.42 2.20
C SER A 29 -2.95 -0.14 3.63
N ILE A 30 -3.85 -1.08 3.93
CA ILE A 30 -3.92 -1.75 5.24
C ILE A 30 -2.64 -2.55 5.50
N ALA A 31 -2.13 -3.28 4.51
CA ALA A 31 -0.89 -4.03 4.63
C ALA A 31 0.31 -3.11 4.93
N ASN A 32 0.40 -1.94 4.30
CA ASN A 32 1.41 -0.92 4.61
C ASN A 32 1.31 -0.43 6.05
N ILE A 33 0.11 -0.16 6.56
CA ILE A 33 -0.09 0.27 7.96
C ILE A 33 0.48 -0.79 8.91
N ILE A 34 0.14 -2.06 8.72
CA ILE A 34 0.63 -3.16 9.56
C ILE A 34 2.16 -3.23 9.52
N LEU A 35 2.74 -3.15 8.32
CA LEU A 35 4.19 -3.23 8.12
C LEU A 35 4.91 -2.04 8.77
N LEU A 36 4.36 -0.83 8.64
CA LEU A 36 4.88 0.39 9.26
C LEU A 36 4.82 0.35 10.78
N ILE A 37 3.75 -0.21 11.37
CA ILE A 37 3.67 -0.43 12.82
C ILE A 37 4.80 -1.37 13.27
N GLY A 38 5.03 -2.46 12.54
CA GLY A 38 6.13 -3.39 12.81
C GLY A 38 7.50 -2.71 12.73
N MET A 39 7.73 -1.90 11.70
CA MET A 39 8.96 -1.12 11.55
C MET A 39 9.15 -0.11 12.68
N LEU A 40 8.11 0.63 13.03
CA LEU A 40 8.14 1.61 14.13
C LEU A 40 8.52 0.94 15.45
N TYR A 41 7.99 -0.25 15.73
CA TYR A 41 8.36 -1.00 16.92
C TYR A 41 9.88 -1.30 16.97
N VAL A 42 10.43 -1.84 15.87
CA VAL A 42 11.87 -2.14 15.76
C VAL A 42 12.72 -0.86 15.84
N TYR A 43 12.28 0.21 15.19
CA TYR A 43 13.03 1.47 15.13
C TYR A 43 13.02 2.21 16.46
N VAL A 44 11.91 2.22 17.18
CA VAL A 44 11.82 2.79 18.53
C VAL A 44 12.70 2.00 19.49
N GLU A 45 12.74 0.67 19.40
CA GLU A 45 13.61 -0.15 20.24
C GLU A 45 15.10 0.15 19.98
N ARG A 46 15.52 0.25 18.71
CA ARG A 46 16.89 0.63 18.34
C ARG A 46 17.20 2.08 18.73
N TYR A 47 16.25 3.00 18.62
CA TYR A 47 16.41 4.41 19.03
C TYR A 47 16.77 4.52 20.51
N ARG A 48 16.11 3.73 21.37
CA ARG A 48 16.41 3.71 22.82
C ARG A 48 17.82 3.20 23.13
N LYS A 49 18.38 2.32 22.30
CA LYS A 49 19.71 1.71 22.50
C LYS A 49 20.86 2.55 21.90
N VAL A 50 20.68 3.11 20.71
CA VAL A 50 21.78 3.71 19.92
C VAL A 50 21.72 5.24 19.88
N LYS A 51 20.56 5.87 20.17
CA LYS A 51 20.34 7.35 20.14
C LYS A 51 20.98 8.07 18.94
N SER A 52 21.05 7.42 17.78
CA SER A 52 21.63 8.01 16.58
C SER A 52 20.62 8.90 15.87
N LYS A 53 21.08 10.06 15.37
CA LYS A 53 20.28 10.96 14.52
C LYS A 53 19.67 10.24 13.31
N PHE A 54 20.35 9.20 12.81
CA PHE A 54 19.88 8.36 11.71
C PHE A 54 18.59 7.61 12.04
N THR A 55 18.52 7.00 13.23
CA THR A 55 17.34 6.25 13.67
C THR A 55 16.13 7.16 13.92
N THR A 56 16.35 8.37 14.44
CA THR A 56 15.28 9.37 14.63
C THR A 56 14.62 9.74 13.29
N THR A 57 15.42 9.95 12.25
CA THR A 57 14.91 10.25 10.91
C THR A 57 14.11 9.08 10.35
N LEU A 58 14.59 7.85 10.53
CA LEU A 58 13.88 6.63 10.12
C LEU A 58 12.51 6.52 10.80
N VAL A 59 12.46 6.71 12.13
CA VAL A 59 11.21 6.71 12.90
C VAL A 59 10.25 7.79 12.40
N SER A 60 10.76 9.00 12.18
CA SER A 60 9.94 10.13 11.71
C SER A 60 9.39 9.88 10.30
N PHE A 61 10.21 9.31 9.41
CA PHE A 61 9.80 8.93 8.05
C PHE A 61 8.71 7.86 8.10
N SER A 62 8.91 6.78 8.86
CA SER A 62 7.89 5.74 9.04
C SER A 62 6.59 6.27 9.63
N LEU A 63 6.65 7.23 10.57
CA LEU A 63 5.45 7.90 11.10
C LEU A 63 4.70 8.71 10.04
N LEU A 64 5.41 9.45 9.18
CA LEU A 64 4.79 10.19 8.08
C LEU A 64 4.07 9.26 7.10
N PHE A 65 4.71 8.16 6.70
CA PHE A 65 4.09 7.14 5.84
C PHE A 65 2.92 6.45 6.53
N LEU A 66 2.98 6.23 7.85
CA LEU A 66 1.88 5.65 8.61
C LEU A 66 0.64 6.55 8.52
N VAL A 67 0.82 7.85 8.78
CA VAL A 67 -0.26 8.84 8.67
C VAL A 67 -0.79 8.90 7.24
N GLN A 68 0.09 8.91 6.23
CA GLN A 68 -0.30 8.89 4.82
C GLN A 68 -1.16 7.67 4.48
N ASN A 69 -0.77 6.46 4.89
CA ASN A 69 -1.55 5.25 4.61
C ASN A 69 -2.88 5.23 5.36
N ILE A 70 -2.93 5.74 6.59
CA ILE A 70 -4.19 5.88 7.33
C ILE A 70 -5.14 6.82 6.57
N LEU A 71 -4.64 7.99 6.11
CA LEU A 71 -5.43 8.94 5.33
C LEU A 71 -5.91 8.33 4.00
N PHE A 72 -5.06 7.57 3.31
CA PHE A 72 -5.47 6.86 2.09
C PHE A 72 -6.53 5.79 2.37
N SER A 73 -6.36 4.98 3.43
CA SER A 73 -7.36 3.98 3.81
C SER A 73 -8.72 4.63 4.09
N PHE A 74 -8.75 5.74 4.85
CA PHE A 74 -9.99 6.50 5.06
C PHE A 74 -10.54 7.07 3.74
N TYR A 75 -9.68 7.62 2.89
CA TYR A 75 -10.09 8.13 1.59
C TYR A 75 -10.73 7.04 0.73
N PHE A 76 -10.18 5.83 0.65
CA PHE A 76 -10.77 4.74 -0.13
C PHE A 76 -12.07 4.19 0.46
N ILE A 77 -12.28 4.31 1.77
CA ILE A 77 -13.54 3.93 2.42
C ILE A 77 -14.66 4.93 2.06
N PHE A 78 -14.38 6.24 2.10
CA PHE A 78 -15.40 7.27 1.89
C PHE A 78 -15.55 7.72 0.43
N ASN A 79 -14.47 7.65 -0.35
CA ASN A 79 -14.42 8.05 -1.75
C ASN A 79 -13.87 6.91 -2.60
N LEU A 80 -14.76 6.03 -3.04
CA LEU A 80 -14.39 4.97 -3.96
C LEU A 80 -14.04 5.59 -5.32
N PRO A 81 -12.87 5.28 -5.91
CA PRO A 81 -12.49 5.83 -7.21
C PRO A 81 -13.52 5.46 -8.27
N GLU A 82 -14.08 6.45 -8.95
CA GLU A 82 -15.09 6.21 -10.00
C GLU A 82 -14.48 5.62 -11.28
N THR A 83 -13.17 5.79 -11.49
CA THR A 83 -12.46 5.29 -12.68
C THR A 83 -11.30 4.37 -12.32
N ILE A 84 -10.98 3.43 -13.22
CA ILE A 84 -9.82 2.52 -13.08
C ILE A 84 -8.52 3.31 -12.95
N ILE A 85 -8.38 4.38 -13.73
CA ILE A 85 -7.18 5.22 -13.74
C ILE A 85 -6.94 5.86 -12.36
N ASN A 86 -8.02 6.34 -11.72
CA ASN A 86 -7.94 6.93 -10.38
C ASN A 86 -7.66 5.89 -9.29
N ALA A 87 -7.90 4.61 -9.53
CA ALA A 87 -7.57 3.52 -8.62
C ALA A 87 -6.14 2.97 -8.85
N LEU A 88 -5.68 2.94 -10.11
CA LEU A 88 -4.37 2.41 -10.49
C LEU A 88 -3.21 3.26 -9.97
N LEU A 89 -3.31 4.59 -10.10
CA LEU A 89 -2.22 5.49 -9.75
C LEU A 89 -1.88 5.42 -8.25
N PRO A 90 -2.87 5.46 -7.33
CA PRO A 90 -2.62 5.20 -5.92
C PRO A 90 -2.15 3.77 -5.63
N LEU A 91 -2.68 2.77 -6.34
CA LEU A 91 -2.29 1.37 -6.14
C LEU A 91 -0.80 1.14 -6.45
N ILE A 92 -0.31 1.69 -7.56
CA ILE A 92 1.11 1.59 -7.94
C ILE A 92 1.97 2.29 -6.89
N PHE A 93 1.56 3.49 -6.46
CA PHE A 93 2.28 4.24 -5.43
C PHE A 93 2.35 3.47 -4.10
N LEU A 94 1.22 2.97 -3.60
CA LEU A 94 1.13 2.18 -2.38
C LEU A 94 1.91 0.85 -2.48
N GLY A 95 1.89 0.21 -3.65
CA GLY A 95 2.62 -1.03 -3.89
C GLY A 95 4.14 -0.86 -3.94
N LEU A 96 4.62 0.23 -4.54
CA LEU A 96 6.04 0.62 -4.49
C LEU A 96 6.46 0.96 -3.07
N GLU A 97 5.62 1.69 -2.33
CA GLU A 97 5.85 2.00 -0.93
C GLU A 97 5.98 0.73 -0.08
N PHE A 98 5.05 -0.22 -0.23
CA PHE A 98 5.10 -1.51 0.46
C PHE A 98 6.42 -2.22 0.23
N THR A 99 6.87 -2.25 -1.03
CA THR A 99 8.11 -2.92 -1.42
C THR A 99 9.33 -2.21 -0.83
N ALA A 100 9.36 -0.88 -0.87
CA ALA A 100 10.43 -0.08 -0.29
C ALA A 100 10.52 -0.29 1.24
N LEU A 101 9.38 -0.29 1.93
CA LEU A 101 9.31 -0.52 3.37
C LEU A 101 9.71 -1.94 3.75
N ALA A 102 9.26 -2.95 2.99
CA ALA A 102 9.65 -4.34 3.19
C ALA A 102 11.16 -4.55 3.03
N LEU A 103 11.77 -3.95 2.00
CA LEU A 103 13.22 -3.98 1.79
C LEU A 103 13.97 -3.27 2.92
N LEU A 104 13.50 -2.09 3.35
CA LEU A 104 14.11 -1.35 4.46
C LEU A 104 14.05 -2.16 5.76
N LEU A 105 12.94 -2.85 6.03
CA LEU A 105 12.79 -3.73 7.18
C LEU A 105 13.73 -4.94 7.10
N MET A 106 13.86 -5.56 5.92
CA MET A 106 14.80 -6.66 5.69
C MET A 106 16.24 -6.24 6.01
N ILE A 107 16.70 -5.11 5.46
CA ILE A 107 18.05 -4.58 5.70
C ILE A 107 18.25 -4.18 7.16
N THR A 108 17.20 -3.68 7.84
CA THR A 108 17.33 -3.29 9.25
C THR A 108 17.33 -4.48 10.20
N ARG A 109 16.85 -5.66 9.76
CA ARG A 109 16.81 -6.87 10.60
C ARG A 109 18.17 -7.57 10.66
N ASP A 110 18.94 -7.51 9.58
CA ASP A 110 20.34 -7.92 9.54
C ASP A 110 21.24 -6.99 10.41
#